data_AF-A0A5E4JRG9-F1
#
_entry.id   AF-A0A5E4JRG9-F1
#
_cell.length_a   1.000
_cell.length_b   1.000
_cell.length_c   1.000
_cell.angle_alpha   90.00
_cell.angle_beta   90.00
_cell.angle_gamma   90.00
#
_symmetry.space_group_name_H-M   'P 1'
#
loop_
_entity.id
_entity.type
_entity.pdbx_description
1 polymer ?
#
loop_
_entity_poly.entity_id
_entity_poly.type
_entity_poly.pdbx_seq_one_letter_code
_entity_poly.pdbx_strand_id
1 'polypeptide(L)' 'MAGNKTRDGLRINDLVKLAMQAGARIREGNSHAYILNYEGLRPCPIATSTHAERMVAPWLATATGRTKHETYEALRRGYW' A
#
# COMPACT_ATOMS: atom_id res chain seq x y z
N MET A 1 3.75 -16.15 -12.98
CA MET A 1 3.71 -15.50 -11.66
C MET A 1 2.26 -15.14 -11.35
N ALA A 2 1.58 -15.97 -10.55
CA ALA A 2 0.15 -15.86 -10.28
C ALA A 2 -0.14 -14.74 -9.26
N GLY A 3 -1.04 -13.82 -9.62
CA GLY A 3 -1.89 -13.09 -8.67
C GLY A 3 -1.24 -12.10 -7.70
N ASN A 4 -0.39 -11.17 -8.14
CA ASN A 4 0.08 -10.03 -7.32
C ASN A 4 -1.01 -8.93 -7.15
N LYS A 5 -2.23 -9.29 -6.78
CA LYS A 5 -3.31 -8.34 -6.54
C LYS A 5 -3.86 -8.47 -5.11
N THR A 6 -4.27 -7.34 -4.55
CA THR A 6 -5.06 -7.29 -3.32
C THR A 6 -6.45 -7.85 -3.54
N ARG A 7 -7.19 -8.07 -2.44
CA ARG A 7 -8.57 -8.59 -2.45
C ARG A 7 -9.53 -7.71 -3.25
N ASP A 8 -9.29 -6.41 -3.30
CA ASP A 8 -10.04 -5.42 -4.09
C ASP A 8 -9.49 -5.23 -5.52
N GLY A 9 -8.51 -6.05 -5.93
CA GLY A 9 -8.08 -6.15 -7.32
C GLY A 9 -6.96 -5.20 -7.73
N LEU A 10 -6.39 -4.42 -6.79
CA LEU A 10 -5.25 -3.54 -7.07
C LEU A 10 -3.95 -4.33 -7.11
N ARG A 11 -3.01 -3.94 -7.98
CA ARG A 11 -1.72 -4.63 -8.09
C ARG A 11 -0.83 -4.26 -6.90
N ILE A 12 -0.35 -5.26 -6.18
CA ILE A 12 0.53 -5.09 -5.02
C ILE A 12 1.78 -4.31 -5.39
N ASN A 13 2.38 -4.57 -6.55
CA ASN A 13 3.56 -3.85 -7.01
C ASN A 13 3.31 -2.35 -7.20
N ASP A 14 2.12 -1.95 -7.65
CA ASP A 14 1.78 -0.54 -7.85
C ASP A 14 1.54 0.15 -6.49
N LEU A 15 0.90 -0.54 -5.54
CA LEU A 15 0.76 -0.08 -4.15
C LEU A 15 2.13 0.19 -3.50
N VAL A 16 3.04 -0.78 -3.66
CA VAL A 16 4.39 -0.74 -3.10
C VAL A 16 5.20 0.40 -3.72
N LYS A 17 5.16 0.56 -5.05
CA LYS A 17 5.82 1.68 -5.73
C LYS A 17 5.29 3.04 -5.27
N LEU A 18 3.98 3.21 -5.21
CA LEU A 18 3.37 4.47 -4.78
C LEU A 18 3.74 4.80 -3.33
N ALA A 19 3.80 3.78 -2.47
CA ALA A 19 4.24 3.92 -1.10
C ALA A 19 5.70 4.35 -0.99
N MET A 20 6.61 3.79 -1.80
CA MET A 20 8.01 4.25 -1.86
C MET A 20 8.13 5.70 -2.30
N GLN A 21 7.35 6.10 -3.31
CA GLN A 21 7.34 7.49 -3.79
C GLN A 21 6.88 8.46 -2.71
N ALA A 22 6.00 8.01 -1.80
CA ALA A 22 5.59 8.75 -0.62
C ALA A 22 6.64 8.75 0.52
N GLY A 23 7.74 8.00 0.39
CA GLY A 23 8.78 7.91 1.42
C GLY A 23 8.64 6.72 2.37
N ALA A 24 7.71 5.79 2.11
CA ALA A 24 7.61 4.56 2.91
C ALA A 24 8.77 3.60 2.60
N ARG A 25 9.30 2.97 3.65
CA ARG A 25 10.29 1.90 3.56
C ARG A 25 9.58 0.55 3.45
N ILE A 26 10.05 -0.31 2.57
CA ILE A 26 9.50 -1.66 2.40
C ILE A 26 10.42 -2.68 3.06
N ARG A 27 9.83 -3.65 3.73
CA ARG A 27 10.51 -4.89 4.12
C ARG A 27 9.78 -6.06 3.50
N GLU A 28 10.51 -6.96 2.87
CA GLU A 28 9.97 -8.24 2.39
C GLU A 28 9.98 -9.24 3.55
N GLY A 29 8.93 -10.07 3.65
CA GLY A 29 8.79 -11.09 4.69
C GLY A 29 8.46 -12.45 4.10
N ASN A 30 8.68 -13.52 4.88
CA ASN A 30 8.38 -14.90 4.45
C ASN A 30 6.87 -15.18 4.39
N SER A 31 6.05 -14.61 5.30
CA SER A 31 4.60 -14.89 5.40
C SER A 31 3.71 -13.79 4.79
N HIS A 32 4.22 -12.56 4.68
CA HIS A 32 3.56 -11.44 4.01
C HIS A 32 4.53 -10.90 2.96
N ALA A 33 4.05 -10.75 1.72
CA ALA A 33 4.90 -10.38 0.59
C ALA A 33 5.65 -9.06 0.85
N TYR A 34 4.96 -8.06 1.42
CA TYR A 34 5.56 -6.76 1.74
C TYR A 34 5.02 -6.19 3.04
N ILE A 35 5.86 -5.44 3.76
CA ILE A 35 5.49 -4.67 4.94
C ILE A 35 5.94 -3.23 4.71
N LEU A 36 4.98 -2.30 4.63
CA LEU A 36 5.25 -0.87 4.54
C LEU A 36 5.53 -0.31 5.93
N ASN A 37 6.57 0.51 6.03
CA ASN A 37 6.97 1.22 7.23
C ASN A 37 7.11 2.69 6.91
N TYR A 38 6.62 3.55 7.79
CA TYR A 38 6.77 4.99 7.69
C TYR A 38 7.05 5.51 9.10
N GLU A 39 7.89 6.52 9.21
CA GLU A 39 8.31 7.03 10.52
C GLU A 39 7.10 7.52 11.32
N GLY A 40 6.98 7.08 12.57
CA GLY A 40 5.83 7.42 13.43
C GLY A 40 4.53 6.68 13.13
N LEU A 41 4.48 5.77 12.14
CA LEU A 41 3.30 4.97 11.84
C LEU A 41 3.49 3.48 12.15
N ARG A 42 2.40 2.83 12.57
CA ARG A 42 2.36 1.38 12.74
C ARG A 42 2.59 0.71 11.37
N PRO A 43 3.41 -0.35 11.26
CA PRO A 43 3.66 -1.02 9.98
C PRO A 43 2.38 -1.52 9.31
N CYS A 44 2.30 -1.42 7.97
CA CYS A 44 1.18 -1.89 7.17
C CYS A 44 1.57 -3.13 6.34
N PRO A 45 1.13 -4.34 6.72
CA PRO A 45 1.40 -5.55 5.94
C PRO A 45 0.52 -5.61 4.69
N ILE A 46 1.13 -5.95 3.56
CA ILE A 46 0.48 -6.15 2.26
C ILE A 46 0.66 -7.61 1.83
N ALA A 47 -0.48 -8.26 1.62
CA ALA A 47 -0.59 -9.59 1.04
C ALA A 47 -1.76 -9.60 0.03
N THR A 48 -1.92 -10.71 -0.68
CA THR A 48 -3.04 -10.89 -1.62
C THR A 48 -4.41 -10.85 -0.93
N SER A 49 -4.47 -11.17 0.37
CA SER A 49 -5.67 -11.06 1.20
C SER A 49 -5.98 -9.63 1.70
N THR A 50 -5.03 -8.69 1.55
CA THR A 50 -5.20 -7.30 1.99
C THR A 50 -6.28 -6.61 1.15
N HIS A 51 -7.07 -5.72 1.76
CA HIS A 51 -7.99 -4.84 1.06
C HIS A 51 -7.38 -3.44 1.02
N ALA A 52 -6.89 -3.01 -0.15
CA ALA A 52 -6.14 -1.77 -0.30
C ALA A 52 -6.94 -0.55 0.16
N GLU A 53 -8.22 -0.46 -0.18
CA GLU A 53 -9.09 0.64 0.25
C GLU A 53 -9.23 0.77 1.77
N ARG A 54 -9.26 -0.35 2.49
CA ARG A 54 -9.52 -0.38 3.94
C ARG A 54 -8.27 -0.33 4.79
N MET A 55 -7.13 -0.74 4.23
CA MET A 55 -5.86 -0.84 4.97
C MET A 55 -4.80 0.11 4.41
N VAL A 56 -4.47 0.00 3.12
CA VAL A 56 -3.34 0.71 2.51
C VAL A 56 -3.69 2.18 2.30
N ALA A 57 -4.87 2.49 1.75
CA ALA A 57 -5.30 3.85 1.49
C ALA A 57 -5.37 4.73 2.76
N PRO A 58 -6.03 4.34 3.87
CA PRO A 58 -6.00 5.16 5.08
C PRO A 58 -4.61 5.25 5.70
N TRP A 59 -3.78 4.21 5.59
CA TRP A 59 -2.41 4.24 6.12
C TRP A 59 -1.53 5.23 5.35
N LEU A 60 -1.57 5.19 4.02
CA LEU A 60 -0.79 6.07 3.15
C LEU A 60 -1.32 7.52 3.18
N ALA A 61 -2.64 7.70 3.35
CA ALA A 61 -3.25 9.00 3.59
C ALA A 61 -2.68 9.66 4.84
N THR A 62 -2.58 8.92 5.95
CA THR A 62 -1.92 9.41 7.18
C THR A 62 -0.44 9.72 6.96
N ALA A 63 0.29 8.88 6.21
CA ALA A 63 1.70 9.09 5.92
C ALA A 63 1.97 10.35 5.09
N THR A 64 1.09 10.65 4.14
CA THR A 64 1.27 11.74 3.16
C THR A 64 0.48 13.02 3.48
N GLY A 65 -0.39 12.99 4.48
CA GLY A 65 -1.30 14.10 4.81
C GLY A 65 -2.42 14.32 3.79
N ARG A 66 -2.65 13.35 2.88
CA ARG A 66 -3.71 13.41 1.85
C ARG A 66 -5.01 12.79 2.35
N THR A 67 -6.10 12.97 1.59
CA THR A 67 -7.34 12.27 1.91
C THR A 67 -7.27 10.78 1.53
N LYS A 68 -8.06 9.96 2.23
CA LYS A 68 -8.23 8.53 1.90
C LYS A 68 -8.69 8.35 0.45
N HIS A 69 -9.59 9.20 -0.02
CA HIS A 69 -10.17 9.09 -1.37
C HIS A 69 -9.12 9.34 -2.45
N GLU A 70 -8.38 10.46 -2.36
CA GLU A 70 -7.28 10.77 -3.29
C GLU A 70 -6.23 9.66 -3.30
N THR A 71 -5.88 9.17 -2.11
CA THR A 71 -4.91 8.09 -1.96
C THR A 71 -5.39 6.82 -2.64
N TYR A 72 -6.66 6.44 -2.46
CA TYR A 72 -7.20 5.24 -3.08
C TYR A 72 -7.28 5.35 -4.61
N GLU A 73 -7.68 6.51 -5.13
CA GLU A 73 -7.64 6.78 -6.57
C GLU A 73 -6.20 6.71 -7.11
N ALA A 74 -5.23 7.28 -6.40
CA ALA A 74 -3.82 7.20 -6.77
C ALA A 74 -3.29 5.77 -6.79
N LEU A 75 -3.64 4.97 -5.77
CA LEU A 75 -3.29 3.54 -5.69
C LEU A 75 -3.93 2.74 -6.84
N ARG A 76 -5.16 3.10 -7.24
CA ARG A 76 -5.87 2.45 -8.35
C ARG A 76 -5.27 2.81 -9.71
N ARG A 77 -4.82 4.05 -9.88
CA ARG A 77 -4.22 4.57 -11.12
C ARG A 77 -2.72 4.24 -11.24
N GLY A 78 -2.05 4.04 -10.10
CA GLY A 78 -0.61 3.78 -10.02
C GLY A 78 0.26 5.04 -9.97
N TYR A 79 -0.32 6.23 -9.78
CA TYR A 79 0.35 7.53 -9.67
C TYR A 79 -0.48 8.52 -8.84
N TRP A 80 0.17 9.56 -8.27
CA TRP A 80 -0.46 10.59 -7.44
C TRP A 80 -1.31 11.59 -8.22
#